data_AF-A0A7C0WLH2-F1
#
_entry.id   AF-A0A7C0WLH2-F1
#
_cell.length_a   1.000
_cell.length_b   1.000
_cell.length_c   1.000
_cell.angle_alpha   90.00
_cell.angle_beta   90.00
_cell.angle_gamma   90.00
#
_symmetry.space_group_name_H-M   'P 1'
#
loop_
_entity.id
_entity.type
_entity.pdbx_description
1 polymer ?
#
loop_
_entity_poly.entity_id
_entity_poly.type
_entity_poly.pdbx_seq_one_letter_code
_entity_poly.pdbx_strand_id
1 'polypeptide(L)' 'DGHLRGAAIDVYEHEPVDHVMGERFKDVPNLILTPHIAGITEESNVRVSAMTANFVRDALQEEAP' A
#
# COMPACT_ATOMS: atom_id res chain seq x y z
N ASP A 1 -5.03 23.30 17.18
CA ASP A 1 -4.88 22.54 18.45
C ASP A 1 -3.75 21.52 18.50
N GLY A 2 -3.03 21.24 17.39
CA GLY A 2 -1.65 20.71 17.44
C GLY A 2 -1.41 19.41 18.21
N HIS A 3 -2.42 18.55 18.36
CA HIS A 3 -2.33 17.33 19.17
C HIS A 3 -1.32 16.33 18.61
N LEU A 4 -1.26 16.18 17.28
CA LEU A 4 -0.26 15.38 16.59
C LEU A 4 0.87 16.27 16.10
N ARG A 5 2.11 15.88 16.41
CA ARG A 5 3.30 16.59 15.92
C ARG A 5 3.56 16.36 14.43
N GLY A 6 3.06 15.26 13.86
CA GLY A 6 3.16 14.92 12.44
C GLY A 6 2.63 13.51 12.15
N ALA A 7 2.57 13.17 10.87
CA ALA A 7 2.15 11.84 10.39
C ALA A 7 2.87 11.47 9.08
N ALA A 8 3.01 10.17 8.82
CA ALA A 8 3.44 9.64 7.54
C ALA A 8 2.44 8.57 7.10
N ILE A 9 1.91 8.68 5.88
CA ILE A 9 0.82 7.84 5.38
C ILE A 9 1.21 7.28 4.01
N ASP A 10 1.20 5.96 3.88
CA ASP A 10 1.41 5.26 2.62
C ASP A 10 0.10 4.76 1.99
N VAL A 11 -0.91 4.48 2.82
CA VAL A 11 -2.19 3.89 2.40
C VAL A 11 -3.35 4.84 2.58
N TYR A 12 -4.35 4.72 1.70
CA TYR A 12 -5.52 5.59 1.67
C TYR A 12 -6.80 4.76 1.62
N GLU A 13 -7.91 5.33 2.10
CA GLU A 13 -9.22 4.65 2.04
C GLU A 13 -9.68 4.39 0.60
N HIS A 14 -9.36 5.32 -0.31
CA HIS A 14 -9.63 5.20 -1.73
C HIS A 14 -8.34 5.36 -2.52
N GLU A 15 -8.03 4.37 -3.36
CA GLU A 15 -6.82 4.33 -4.16
C GLU A 15 -7.14 4.03 -5.63
N PRO A 16 -6.45 4.67 -6.59
CA PRO A 16 -5.40 5.68 -6.39
C PRO A 16 -5.96 7.02 -5.88
N VAL A 17 -5.12 7.80 -5.19
CA VAL A 17 -5.51 9.13 -4.70
C VAL A 17 -5.86 10.03 -5.89
N ASP A 18 -7.11 10.45 -5.97
CA ASP A 18 -7.57 11.42 -6.96
C ASP A 18 -7.32 12.87 -6.50
N HIS A 19 -7.56 13.83 -7.39
CA HIS A 19 -7.36 15.24 -7.08
C HIS A 19 -8.24 15.74 -5.92
N VAL A 20 -9.47 15.22 -5.79
CA VAL A 20 -10.41 15.67 -4.76
C VAL A 20 -9.95 15.22 -3.38
N MET A 21 -9.45 13.99 -3.28
CA MET A 21 -8.88 13.44 -2.06
C MET A 21 -7.54 14.11 -1.73
N GLY A 22 -6.67 14.30 -2.73
CA GLY A 22 -5.36 14.93 -2.56
C GLY A 22 -5.44 16.35 -1.98
N GLU A 23 -6.44 17.14 -2.41
CA GLU A 23 -6.63 18.51 -1.89
C GLU A 23 -6.90 18.55 -0.37
N ARG A 24 -7.41 17.46 0.25
CA ARG A 24 -7.62 17.40 1.70
C ARG A 24 -6.32 17.47 2.50
N PHE A 25 -5.19 17.13 1.90
CA PHE A 25 -3.90 17.02 2.57
C PHE A 25 -2.94 18.18 2.31
N LYS A 26 -3.29 19.07 1.37
CA LYS A 26 -2.41 20.11 0.82
C LYS A 26 -1.75 21.03 1.86
N ASP A 27 -2.53 21.42 2.86
CA ASP A 27 -2.09 22.39 3.89
C ASP A 27 -1.91 21.74 5.27
N VAL A 28 -1.86 20.40 5.35
CA VAL A 28 -1.66 19.70 6.61
C VAL A 28 -0.19 19.79 7.01
N PRO A 29 0.16 20.45 8.13
CA PRO A 29 1.55 20.59 8.53
C PRO A 29 2.13 19.25 8.99
N ASN A 30 3.42 19.05 8.75
CA ASN A 30 4.19 17.87 9.19
C ASN A 30 3.60 16.53 8.70
N LEU A 31 3.08 16.50 7.47
CA LEU A 31 2.54 15.32 6.82
C LEU A 31 3.45 14.86 5.68
N ILE A 32 3.82 13.58 5.67
CA ILE A 32 4.50 12.92 4.57
C ILE A 32 3.52 11.92 3.93
N LEU A 33 3.41 11.96 2.62
CA LEU A 33 2.54 11.09 1.84
C LEU A 33 3.36 10.28 0.83
N THR A 34 3.10 8.99 0.71
CA THR A 34 3.64 8.12 -0.33
C THR A 34 2.51 7.38 -1.05
N PRO A 35 2.66 7.03 -2.34
CA PRO A 35 1.57 6.45 -3.14
C PRO A 35 1.48 4.91 -3.00
N HIS A 36 1.20 4.39 -1.81
CA HIS A 36 1.10 2.96 -1.49
C HIS A 36 2.25 2.11 -2.04
N ILE A 37 3.48 2.53 -1.75
CA ILE A 37 4.71 1.91 -2.28
C ILE A 37 5.56 1.27 -1.19
N ALA A 38 5.20 1.35 0.09
CA ALA A 38 6.05 0.84 1.17
C ALA A 38 6.31 -0.68 1.06
N GLY A 39 5.37 -1.44 0.47
CA GLY A 39 5.50 -2.87 0.24
C GLY A 39 6.18 -3.27 -1.07
N ILE A 40 6.44 -2.33 -1.98
CA ILE A 40 6.84 -2.61 -3.38
C ILE A 40 8.36 -2.52 -3.53
N THR A 41 9.11 -3.25 -2.70
CA THR A 41 10.56 -3.45 -2.94
C THR A 41 10.80 -4.59 -3.92
N GLU A 42 11.99 -4.64 -4.52
CA GLU A 42 12.37 -5.73 -5.43
C GLU A 42 12.28 -7.10 -4.75
N GLU A 43 12.74 -7.21 -3.50
CA GLU A 43 12.71 -8.45 -2.73
C GLU A 43 11.29 -8.86 -2.35
N SER A 44 10.44 -7.90 -1.98
CA SER A 44 9.03 -8.15 -1.70
C SER A 44 8.29 -8.59 -2.95
N ASN A 45 8.57 -7.96 -4.10
CA ASN A 45 7.97 -8.33 -5.38
C ASN A 45 8.32 -9.77 -5.77
N VAL A 46 9.58 -10.18 -5.61
CA VAL A 46 10.01 -11.57 -5.85
C VAL A 46 9.28 -12.55 -4.92
N ARG A 47 9.25 -12.27 -3.60
CA ARG A 47 8.61 -13.17 -2.62
C ARG A 47 7.10 -13.33 -2.86
N VAL A 48 6.39 -12.22 -3.05
CA VAL A 48 4.94 -12.23 -3.27
C VAL A 48 4.61 -12.89 -4.60
N SER A 49 5.35 -12.60 -5.67
CA SER A 49 5.15 -13.25 -6.97
C SER A 49 5.31 -14.77 -6.89
N ALA A 50 6.36 -15.26 -6.23
CA ALA A 50 6.58 -16.69 -6.05
C ALA A 50 5.48 -17.35 -5.21
N MET A 51 5.05 -16.69 -4.13
CA MET A 51 3.94 -17.15 -3.28
C MET A 51 2.63 -17.24 -4.08
N THR A 52 2.27 -16.19 -4.83
CA THR A 52 1.07 -16.18 -5.67
C THR A 52 1.12 -17.28 -6.73
N ALA A 53 2.26 -17.48 -7.39
CA ALA A 53 2.43 -18.54 -8.38
C ALA A 53 2.23 -19.95 -7.78
N ASN A 54 2.75 -20.19 -6.56
CA ASN A 54 2.52 -21.44 -5.85
C ASN A 54 1.04 -21.64 -5.52
N PHE A 55 0.35 -20.63 -4.97
CA PHE A 55 -1.09 -20.75 -4.69
C PHE A 55 -1.93 -21.03 -5.94
N VAL A 56 -1.59 -20.41 -7.07
CA VAL A 56 -2.25 -20.70 -8.34
C VAL A 56 -2.01 -22.15 -8.76
N ARG A 57 -0.78 -22.65 -8.65
CA ARG A 57 -0.44 -24.04 -8.95
C ARG A 57 -1.25 -25.00 -8.07
N ASP A 58 -1.20 -24.81 -6.77
CA ASP A 58 -1.82 -25.72 -5.79
C ASP A 58 -3.35 -25.77 -5.99
N ALA A 59 -3.97 -24.62 -6.25
CA ALA A 59 -5.40 -24.53 -6.58
C ALA A 59 -5.78 -25.28 -7.86
N LEU A 60 -4.89 -25.32 -8.87
CA LEU A 60 -5.12 -26.06 -10.11
C LEU A 60 -4.85 -27.57 -9.96
N GLN A 61 -4.10 -27.98 -8.95
CA GLN A 61 -3.77 -29.37 -8.66
C GLN A 61 -4.72 -30.01 -7.63
N GLU A 62 -5.71 -29.26 -7.14
CA GLU A 62 -6.59 -29.66 -6.02
C GLU A 62 -5.80 -30.06 -4.76
N GLU A 63 -4.60 -29.49 -4.58
CA GLU A 63 -3.83 -29.65 -3.36
C GLU A 63 -4.45 -28.76 -2.28
N ALA A 64 -4.85 -29.37 -1.16
CA ALA A 64 -5.40 -28.64 -0.03
C ALA A 64 -4.36 -27.64 0.52
N PRO A 65 -4.78 -26.44 0.97
CA PRO A 65 -3.88 -25.45 1.54
C PRO A 65 -3.21 -25.93 2.83
#